data_AF-A0A973CWJ1-F1
#
_entry.id   AF-A0A973CWJ1-F1
#
_cell.length_a   1.000
_cell.length_b   1.000
_cell.length_c   1.000
_cell.angle_alpha   90.00
_cell.angle_beta   90.00
_cell.angle_gamma   90.00
#
_symmetry.space_group_name_H-M   'P 1'
#
loop_
_entity.id
_entity.type
_entity.pdbx_description
1 polymer ?
#
loop_
_entity_poly.entity_id
_entity_poly.type
_entity_poly.pdbx_seq_one_letter_code
_entity_poly.pdbx_strand_id
1 'polypeptide(L)'
;MRSDPVAHLVDSNFRLGRRDKGRLRAFALLGVSVAALLALPAQHIGADPPVGYYGSADTSSASALRTSLHEIIDDHQRLPYTSTALDTWDVLEEADEDPLDAGSIVDVYLNQSFAKNGGGGGGYIREHAWPKSYGFPVDGSLNYPYTDCHHLFLSDESYNSSRSNKPYDQCDASCTERPTVAGTGGGYPGASNWTTTGKWETWVGRRGDVARALFYTDVRYEGGLHGGSGAAEPDLVLTEDLAQVVTSGSNVSLAYMGRLSVLLQWHAADPVDDVERARNDAVFAHQQNRNPFIDHPEWVACVFAASCSGGPAAPTGLVVQVQGGGAQLDWQDNAEPDLAGYHVRRALSPGGGYQQRNTSLLTTSEFFDSPLQLGSTYDYTVSAVNSLGSESSQSAVVSVTHGPSPWINEIHYDNAGADSQEGFEIAGLAGTSLTGWQVVAYNGSGGTVMASLALAGVLPDAGDGFGFAWFDMAPLQNGPADGLALVDPSGAVVEFLSWEGVVTPGEGPALGIASTDIGSSEGSGTALGDSLQRVGTGGAGADFSWTAPAAHTRAAVNTEQVLVLALGVPSLSPVALLGLAGLLLAAAAPRVRRAARGRRSRP
;
A
#
# COMPACT_ATOMS: atom_id res chain seq x y z
N MET A 1 49.93 29.12 72.24
CA MET A 1 48.78 30.01 71.96
C MET A 1 47.83 29.23 71.05
N ARG A 2 47.17 28.22 71.63
CA ARG A 2 45.71 28.05 71.87
C ARG A 2 44.89 27.97 70.56
N SER A 3 44.31 26.85 70.10
CA SER A 3 44.54 25.38 70.20
C SER A 3 43.37 24.71 69.45
N ASP A 4 43.62 24.09 68.28
CA ASP A 4 43.30 22.71 67.82
C ASP A 4 42.25 21.83 68.58
N PRO A 5 41.75 20.69 68.01
CA PRO A 5 40.71 20.50 66.97
C PRO A 5 39.77 19.32 67.37
N VAL A 6 39.46 18.35 66.47
CA VAL A 6 38.93 16.95 66.62
C VAL A 6 37.57 16.74 65.90
N ALA A 7 37.23 15.62 65.25
CA ALA A 7 37.84 14.64 64.34
C ALA A 7 36.81 13.50 64.12
N HIS A 8 37.04 12.72 63.06
CA HIS A 8 36.71 11.30 62.86
C HIS A 8 35.39 10.82 62.21
N LEU A 9 35.66 10.14 61.08
CA LEU A 9 34.97 9.07 60.35
C LEU A 9 34.45 7.89 61.21
N VAL A 10 33.60 7.08 60.54
CA VAL A 10 33.45 5.59 60.57
C VAL A 10 32.04 5.09 60.94
N ASP A 11 31.27 4.82 59.88
CA ASP A 11 30.85 3.48 59.40
C ASP A 11 30.01 2.51 60.29
N SER A 12 28.85 2.17 59.70
CA SER A 12 28.39 0.80 59.40
C SER A 12 27.38 0.07 60.31
N ASN A 13 26.43 -0.55 59.59
CA ASN A 13 25.87 -1.90 59.80
C ASN A 13 24.75 -2.12 60.84
N PHE A 14 23.52 -2.49 60.39
CA PHE A 14 23.08 -3.89 60.20
C PHE A 14 21.55 -4.05 59.93
N ARG A 15 21.25 -4.72 58.80
CA ARG A 15 20.28 -5.83 58.55
C ARG A 15 18.78 -5.79 58.94
N LEU A 16 17.99 -6.00 57.87
CA LEU A 16 16.93 -7.01 57.63
C LEU A 16 15.76 -7.19 58.63
N GLY A 17 14.60 -6.66 58.23
CA GLY A 17 13.47 -7.42 57.67
C GLY A 17 12.72 -8.45 58.53
N ARG A 18 11.41 -8.25 58.71
CA ARG A 18 10.37 -9.29 58.56
C ARG A 18 8.96 -8.70 58.55
N ARG A 19 8.16 -9.15 57.57
CA ARG A 19 6.69 -9.04 57.53
C ARG A 19 6.07 -10.06 58.46
N ASP A 20 4.96 -9.72 59.10
CA ASP A 20 3.99 -10.72 59.53
C ASP A 20 2.53 -10.25 59.39
N LYS A 21 1.66 -11.24 59.20
CA LYS A 21 0.30 -11.20 58.61
C LYS A 21 -0.79 -10.84 59.64
N GLY A 22 -1.92 -10.27 59.19
CA GLY A 22 -3.15 -10.30 60.00
C GLY A 22 -4.34 -9.47 59.50
N ARG A 23 -5.32 -10.17 58.92
CA ARG A 23 -6.72 -9.82 58.60
C ARG A 23 -7.40 -8.75 59.48
N LEU A 24 -8.27 -7.91 58.90
CA LEU A 24 -9.74 -7.90 59.12
C LEU A 24 -10.45 -6.86 58.23
N ARG A 25 -11.65 -7.19 57.76
CA ARG A 25 -12.57 -6.33 56.98
C ARG A 25 -13.34 -5.38 57.91
N ALA A 26 -13.54 -4.12 57.51
CA ALA A 26 -14.80 -3.37 57.75
C ALA A 26 -14.80 -2.04 56.98
N PHE A 27 -15.99 -1.66 56.51
CA PHE A 27 -16.34 -0.54 55.65
C PHE A 27 -16.11 0.84 56.29
N ALA A 28 -15.64 1.80 55.49
CA ALA A 28 -16.06 3.19 55.56
C ALA A 28 -15.92 3.83 54.17
N LEU A 29 -17.05 4.11 53.52
CA LEU A 29 -17.13 4.99 52.36
C LEU A 29 -16.75 6.41 52.82
N LEU A 30 -15.66 6.94 52.28
CA LEU A 30 -15.49 8.39 52.12
C LEU A 30 -15.45 8.65 50.61
N GLY A 31 -16.58 9.13 50.08
CA GLY A 31 -16.62 9.71 48.74
C GLY A 31 -15.81 11.00 48.76
N VAL A 32 -14.65 10.99 48.11
CA VAL A 32 -13.97 12.21 47.70
C VAL A 32 -14.45 12.51 46.29
N SER A 33 -15.36 13.47 46.18
CA SER A 33 -15.72 14.11 44.92
C SER A 33 -14.50 14.86 44.40
N VAL A 34 -13.72 14.21 43.52
CA VAL A 34 -12.81 14.91 42.62
C VAL A 34 -13.66 15.44 41.48
N ALA A 35 -14.22 16.65 41.67
CA ALA A 35 -14.64 17.46 40.54
C ALA A 35 -13.36 17.96 39.87
N ALA A 36 -12.76 17.12 39.02
CA ALA A 36 -11.87 17.61 37.98
C ALA A 36 -12.76 18.42 37.04
N LEU A 37 -12.70 19.75 37.16
CA LEU A 37 -13.12 20.65 36.09
C LEU A 37 -12.20 20.35 34.91
N LEU A 38 -12.60 19.38 34.08
CA LEU A 38 -12.17 19.32 32.69
C LEU A 38 -12.83 20.53 32.03
N ALA A 39 -12.11 21.65 32.00
CA ALA A 39 -12.35 22.65 30.97
C ALA A 39 -12.00 21.98 29.66
N LEU A 40 -13.01 21.36 29.04
CA LEU A 40 -12.94 21.01 27.63
C LEU A 40 -12.70 22.33 26.89
N PRO A 41 -11.67 22.46 26.04
CA PRO A 41 -11.61 23.59 25.14
C PRO A 41 -12.92 23.60 24.35
N ALA A 42 -13.56 24.77 24.24
CA ALA A 42 -14.66 24.93 23.34
C ALA A 42 -14.15 24.58 21.95
N GLN A 43 -14.55 23.42 21.42
CA GLN A 43 -14.30 23.08 20.03
C GLN A 43 -15.13 24.07 19.22
N HIS A 44 -14.48 25.03 18.59
CA HIS A 44 -15.06 25.78 17.50
C HIS A 44 -15.30 24.77 16.38
N ILE A 45 -16.53 24.26 16.29
CA ILE A 45 -16.98 23.57 15.09
C ILE A 45 -17.00 24.65 14.02
N GLY A 46 -15.99 24.66 13.13
CA GLY A 46 -16.00 25.52 11.95
C GLY A 46 -17.33 25.36 11.22
N ALA A 47 -17.93 26.46 10.77
CA ALA A 47 -19.18 26.40 10.06
C ALA A 47 -18.94 25.78 8.68
N ASP A 48 -19.75 24.79 8.32
CA ASP A 48 -19.81 24.32 6.94
C ASP A 48 -20.15 25.50 6.01
N PRO A 49 -19.67 25.51 4.76
CA PRO A 49 -20.07 26.51 3.78
C PRO A 49 -21.61 26.60 3.72
N PRO A 50 -22.19 27.80 3.50
CA PRO A 50 -23.63 27.96 3.45
C PRO A 50 -24.27 26.92 2.51
N VAL A 51 -25.43 26.38 2.90
CA VAL A 51 -26.09 25.34 2.11
C VAL A 51 -26.29 25.82 0.67
N GLY A 52 -25.73 25.09 -0.29
CA GLY A 52 -25.81 25.41 -1.71
C GLY A 52 -24.76 26.40 -2.22
N TYR A 53 -23.82 26.85 -1.39
CA TYR A 53 -22.74 27.77 -1.79
C TYR A 53 -21.95 27.22 -3.00
N TYR A 54 -21.58 25.94 -2.97
CA TYR A 54 -20.93 25.25 -4.09
C TYR A 54 -21.90 24.52 -5.04
N GLY A 55 -23.19 24.85 -5.02
CA GLY A 55 -24.21 24.12 -5.78
C GLY A 55 -24.05 24.19 -7.31
N SER A 56 -23.29 25.16 -7.82
CA SER A 56 -22.96 25.32 -9.24
C SER A 56 -21.57 24.79 -9.63
N ALA A 57 -20.83 24.16 -8.70
CA ALA A 57 -19.54 23.58 -9.01
C ALA A 57 -19.69 22.39 -9.97
N ASP A 58 -18.97 22.41 -11.08
CA ASP A 58 -18.98 21.37 -12.11
C ASP A 58 -17.74 20.49 -12.00
N THR A 59 -17.86 19.37 -11.29
CA THR A 59 -16.74 18.43 -11.07
C THR A 59 -16.51 17.49 -12.26
N SER A 60 -17.10 17.72 -13.43
CA SER A 60 -17.01 16.80 -14.58
C SER A 60 -15.64 16.75 -15.24
N SER A 61 -14.84 17.80 -15.10
CA SER A 61 -13.47 17.87 -15.61
C SER A 61 -12.67 18.96 -14.91
N ALA A 62 -11.34 18.94 -15.02
CA ALA A 62 -10.46 19.96 -14.45
C ALA A 62 -10.82 21.38 -14.94
N SER A 63 -11.07 21.53 -16.24
CA SER A 63 -11.45 22.82 -16.83
C SER A 63 -12.84 23.27 -16.37
N ALA A 64 -13.81 22.37 -16.33
CA ALA A 64 -15.16 22.70 -15.89
C ALA A 64 -15.18 23.08 -14.40
N LEU A 65 -14.42 22.36 -13.57
CA LEU A 65 -14.33 22.65 -12.16
C LEU A 65 -13.63 23.99 -11.93
N ARG A 66 -12.48 24.22 -12.58
CA ARG A 66 -11.76 25.49 -12.49
C ARG A 66 -12.66 26.68 -12.84
N THR A 67 -13.32 26.65 -14.00
CA THR A 67 -14.21 27.73 -14.44
C THR A 67 -15.40 27.92 -13.50
N SER A 68 -16.07 26.84 -13.08
CA SER A 68 -17.22 26.95 -12.17
C SER A 68 -16.82 27.43 -10.77
N LEU A 69 -15.64 27.06 -10.27
CA LEU A 69 -15.10 27.57 -9.01
C LEU A 69 -14.76 29.05 -9.11
N HIS A 70 -14.09 29.49 -10.19
CA HIS A 70 -13.82 30.90 -10.45
C HIS A 70 -15.11 31.73 -10.33
N GLU A 71 -16.16 31.35 -11.05
CA GLU A 71 -17.48 32.02 -11.03
C GLU A 71 -18.15 32.03 -9.63
N ILE A 72 -17.94 31.00 -8.80
CA ILE A 72 -18.51 30.93 -7.44
C ILE A 72 -17.80 31.91 -6.50
N ILE A 73 -16.48 32.03 -6.63
CA ILE A 73 -15.66 32.77 -5.66
C ILE A 73 -15.30 34.18 -6.14
N ASP A 74 -15.63 34.52 -7.39
CA ASP A 74 -15.42 35.83 -8.00
C ASP A 74 -16.12 36.97 -7.22
N ASP A 75 -15.73 38.22 -7.48
CA ASP A 75 -16.33 39.43 -6.91
C ASP A 75 -16.38 39.51 -5.37
N HIS A 76 -15.27 39.22 -4.69
CA HIS A 76 -15.21 39.35 -3.23
C HIS A 76 -15.52 40.79 -2.77
N GLN A 77 -16.16 40.93 -1.61
CA GLN A 77 -16.43 42.24 -1.00
C GLN A 77 -15.11 42.89 -0.56
N ARG A 78 -14.68 43.90 -1.33
CA ARG A 78 -13.45 44.65 -1.05
C ARG A 78 -13.57 45.44 0.26
N LEU A 79 -12.51 45.37 1.07
CA LEU A 79 -12.31 46.22 2.24
C LEU A 79 -11.16 47.22 1.98
N PRO A 80 -11.14 48.40 2.63
CA PRO A 80 -9.95 49.23 2.64
C PRO A 80 -8.75 48.47 3.21
N TYR A 81 -7.56 48.75 2.70
CA TYR A 81 -6.35 48.17 3.29
C TYR A 81 -6.18 48.67 4.73
N THR A 82 -6.19 49.99 4.95
CA THR A 82 -6.20 50.58 6.30
C THR A 82 -7.28 51.65 6.40
N SER A 83 -8.08 51.65 7.47
CA SER A 83 -9.15 52.60 7.75
C SER A 83 -9.36 52.78 9.26
N THR A 84 -10.22 53.72 9.64
CA THR A 84 -10.75 53.85 11.01
C THR A 84 -12.10 53.15 11.20
N ALA A 85 -12.69 52.69 10.10
CA ALA A 85 -13.80 51.74 10.08
C ALA A 85 -13.26 50.34 9.70
N LEU A 86 -14.15 49.36 9.50
CA LEU A 86 -13.79 47.99 9.11
C LEU A 86 -12.77 47.98 7.96
N ASP A 87 -11.62 47.35 8.18
CA ASP A 87 -10.54 47.18 7.22
C ASP A 87 -9.93 45.77 7.29
N THR A 88 -8.88 45.52 6.50
CA THR A 88 -8.22 44.21 6.49
C THR A 88 -7.54 43.83 7.82
N TRP A 89 -7.18 44.77 8.71
CA TRP A 89 -6.65 44.41 10.03
C TRP A 89 -7.69 43.75 10.89
N ASP A 90 -8.90 44.33 10.93
CA ASP A 90 -10.00 43.79 11.75
C ASP A 90 -10.32 42.35 11.34
N VAL A 91 -10.39 42.10 10.02
CA VAL A 91 -10.67 40.76 9.49
C VAL A 91 -9.53 39.79 9.79
N LEU A 92 -8.28 40.21 9.61
CA LEU A 92 -7.13 39.33 9.83
C LEU A 92 -6.89 39.03 11.30
N GLU A 93 -7.22 39.94 12.22
CA GLU A 93 -7.17 39.66 13.65
C GLU A 93 -8.24 38.66 14.11
N GLU A 94 -9.38 38.61 13.41
CA GLU A 94 -10.38 37.55 13.60
C GLU A 94 -9.93 36.24 12.95
N ALA A 95 -9.41 36.31 11.72
CA ALA A 95 -9.05 35.15 10.92
C ALA A 95 -7.81 34.40 11.47
N ASP A 96 -6.81 35.12 11.97
CA ASP A 96 -5.59 34.56 12.54
C ASP A 96 -5.63 34.54 14.09
N GLU A 97 -6.83 34.60 14.70
CA GLU A 97 -7.03 34.55 16.15
C GLU A 97 -6.36 33.33 16.79
N ASP A 98 -5.71 33.51 17.94
CA ASP A 98 -5.15 32.39 18.71
C ASP A 98 -6.29 31.54 19.32
N PRO A 99 -6.40 30.25 18.96
CA PRO A 99 -7.42 29.36 19.51
C PRO A 99 -7.41 29.24 21.04
N LEU A 100 -6.30 29.60 21.69
CA LEU A 100 -6.14 29.56 23.15
C LEU A 100 -6.30 30.94 23.82
N ASP A 101 -6.31 32.03 23.04
CA ASP A 101 -6.43 33.41 23.53
C ASP A 101 -7.05 34.35 22.48
N ALA A 102 -8.36 34.57 22.57
CA ALA A 102 -9.10 35.46 21.65
C ALA A 102 -8.61 36.92 21.64
N GLY A 103 -7.81 37.34 22.64
CA GLY A 103 -7.15 38.65 22.66
C GLY A 103 -5.89 38.74 21.80
N SER A 104 -5.48 37.63 21.19
CA SER A 104 -4.22 37.49 20.46
C SER A 104 -4.43 36.87 19.08
N ILE A 105 -3.43 37.03 18.21
CA ILE A 105 -3.31 36.35 16.91
C ILE A 105 -2.13 35.39 16.96
N VAL A 106 -2.11 34.36 16.12
CA VAL A 106 -0.94 33.50 15.89
C VAL A 106 -0.35 33.82 14.53
N ASP A 107 0.90 34.28 14.50
CA ASP A 107 1.56 34.60 13.23
C ASP A 107 1.84 33.35 12.37
N VAL A 108 1.81 33.54 11.05
CA VAL A 108 1.95 32.45 10.07
C VAL A 108 3.35 31.83 10.01
N TYR A 109 4.43 32.54 10.34
CA TYR A 109 5.79 32.03 10.16
C TYR A 109 6.55 31.74 11.45
N LEU A 110 6.68 32.71 12.36
CA LEU A 110 7.36 32.55 13.63
C LEU A 110 6.58 31.64 14.60
N ASN A 111 5.27 31.49 14.40
CA ASN A 111 4.35 30.70 15.25
C ASN A 111 4.24 31.26 16.66
N GLN A 112 4.28 32.59 16.78
CA GLN A 112 4.17 33.31 18.04
C GLN A 112 2.80 33.96 18.18
N SER A 113 2.25 33.92 19.40
CA SER A 113 1.05 34.67 19.75
C SER A 113 1.39 36.14 20.03
N PHE A 114 0.67 37.06 19.39
CA PHE A 114 0.78 38.50 19.60
C PHE A 114 -0.56 39.08 20.03
N ALA A 115 -0.55 39.96 21.03
CA ALA A 115 -1.76 40.67 21.43
C ALA A 115 -2.28 41.54 20.28
N LYS A 116 -3.59 41.47 20.02
CA LYS A 116 -4.27 42.29 19.01
C LYS A 116 -4.08 43.78 19.33
N ASN A 117 -3.70 44.56 18.33
CA ASN A 117 -3.37 45.99 18.47
C ASN A 117 -4.04 46.87 17.40
N GLY A 118 -4.56 46.29 16.32
CA GLY A 118 -5.02 47.01 15.14
C GLY A 118 -3.89 47.74 14.40
N GLY A 119 -4.06 47.98 13.10
CA GLY A 119 -3.24 48.95 12.36
C GLY A 119 -1.76 48.60 12.11
N GLY A 120 -1.23 47.51 12.68
CA GLY A 120 0.19 47.15 12.63
C GLY A 120 1.05 47.93 13.64
N GLY A 121 2.14 47.32 14.11
CA GLY A 121 3.04 47.92 15.11
C GLY A 121 2.95 47.30 16.51
N GLY A 122 2.18 46.23 16.69
CA GLY A 122 2.15 45.36 17.88
C GLY A 122 3.14 44.19 17.86
N GLY A 123 4.05 44.15 16.89
CA GLY A 123 4.97 43.02 16.66
C GLY A 123 4.66 42.20 15.41
N TYR A 124 3.48 42.39 14.81
CA TYR A 124 3.10 41.77 13.54
C TYR A 124 2.71 42.82 12.48
N ILE A 125 2.77 42.38 11.23
CA ILE A 125 2.36 43.09 10.03
C ILE A 125 1.54 42.17 9.10
N ARG A 126 0.95 42.73 8.05
CA ARG A 126 0.27 41.94 7.01
C ARG A 126 1.29 41.38 6.03
N GLU A 127 1.23 40.08 5.83
CA GLU A 127 1.95 39.32 4.83
C GLU A 127 1.02 39.02 3.65
N HIS A 128 1.50 39.30 2.44
CA HIS A 128 0.86 38.90 1.20
C HIS A 128 1.43 37.55 0.77
N ALA A 129 0.74 36.43 1.06
CA ALA A 129 1.25 35.10 0.70
C ALA A 129 1.43 34.94 -0.81
N TRP A 130 0.62 35.57 -1.65
CA TRP A 130 1.04 35.92 -3.01
C TRP A 130 1.72 37.30 -2.97
N PRO A 131 3.06 37.42 -3.14
CA PRO A 131 3.72 38.71 -3.01
C PRO A 131 3.09 39.75 -3.95
N LYS A 132 2.59 40.86 -3.41
CA LYS A 132 1.98 41.94 -4.23
C LYS A 132 2.90 42.47 -5.33
N SER A 133 4.23 42.34 -5.18
CA SER A 133 5.19 42.68 -6.22
C SER A 133 5.05 41.83 -7.49
N TYR A 134 4.35 40.70 -7.42
CA TYR A 134 4.05 39.82 -8.54
C TYR A 134 2.64 40.08 -9.05
N GLY A 135 2.39 41.30 -9.50
CA GLY A 135 1.20 41.62 -10.30
C GLY A 135 0.43 42.85 -9.86
N PHE A 136 0.41 43.16 -8.56
CA PHE A 136 -0.52 44.16 -8.00
C PHE A 136 0.11 45.04 -6.89
N PRO A 137 1.29 45.64 -7.08
CA PRO A 137 2.05 46.30 -6.01
C PRO A 137 1.43 47.61 -5.50
N VAL A 138 0.48 48.21 -6.22
CA VAL A 138 -0.07 49.55 -5.92
C VAL A 138 -1.48 49.41 -5.36
N ASP A 139 -1.64 49.72 -4.07
CA ASP A 139 -2.96 49.81 -3.42
C ASP A 139 -3.82 50.90 -4.07
N GLY A 140 -5.13 50.67 -4.12
CA GLY A 140 -6.13 51.58 -4.64
C GLY A 140 -7.53 50.96 -4.58
N SER A 141 -8.56 51.78 -4.70
CA SER A 141 -9.96 51.37 -4.55
C SER A 141 -10.45 50.30 -5.55
N LEU A 142 -9.68 50.03 -6.60
CA LEU A 142 -9.98 49.07 -7.66
C LEU A 142 -8.97 47.90 -7.71
N ASN A 143 -8.03 47.83 -6.76
CA ASN A 143 -7.08 46.72 -6.67
C ASN A 143 -7.58 45.70 -5.64
N TYR A 144 -8.38 44.75 -6.12
CA TYR A 144 -9.00 43.69 -5.32
C TYR A 144 -7.99 42.70 -4.70
N PRO A 145 -7.02 42.13 -5.43
CA PRO A 145 -6.07 41.18 -4.84
C PRO A 145 -5.22 41.81 -3.73
N TYR A 146 -5.04 43.13 -3.73
CA TYR A 146 -4.30 43.78 -2.64
C TYR A 146 -4.93 43.61 -1.26
N THR A 147 -6.25 43.47 -1.20
CA THR A 147 -7.05 43.48 0.04
C THR A 147 -7.81 42.17 0.26
N ASP A 148 -7.46 41.11 -0.46
CA ASP A 148 -8.09 39.80 -0.31
C ASP A 148 -7.49 39.06 0.89
N CYS A 149 -8.29 38.90 1.94
CA CYS A 149 -7.89 38.29 3.20
C CYS A 149 -7.75 36.77 3.10
N HIS A 150 -8.15 36.09 2.01
CA HIS A 150 -7.90 34.66 1.87
C HIS A 150 -6.40 34.34 1.68
N HIS A 151 -5.60 35.28 1.17
CA HIS A 151 -4.14 35.13 1.03
C HIS A 151 -3.30 36.15 1.81
N LEU A 152 -3.94 37.08 2.54
CA LEU A 152 -3.26 37.90 3.53
C LEU A 152 -3.16 37.18 4.85
N PHE A 153 -2.00 37.17 5.49
CA PHE A 153 -1.82 36.62 6.84
C PHE A 153 -1.21 37.68 7.75
N LEU A 154 -1.31 37.50 9.06
CA LEU A 154 -0.51 38.26 10.02
C LEU A 154 0.83 37.55 10.24
N SER A 155 1.91 38.33 10.17
CA SER A 155 3.26 37.81 10.37
C SER A 155 4.15 38.73 11.20
N ASP A 156 5.06 38.15 11.97
CA ASP A 156 6.17 38.88 12.59
C ASP A 156 6.94 39.69 11.54
N GLU A 157 7.27 40.95 11.86
CA GLU A 157 7.89 41.88 10.93
C GLU A 157 9.23 41.36 10.37
N SER A 158 10.03 40.70 11.21
CA SER A 158 11.33 40.18 10.81
C SER A 158 11.21 38.93 9.94
N TYR A 159 10.19 38.10 10.16
CA TYR A 159 9.92 36.90 9.35
C TYR A 159 9.33 37.29 8.00
N ASN A 160 8.36 38.20 7.99
CA ASN A 160 7.84 38.80 6.76
C ASN A 160 8.95 39.47 5.93
N SER A 161 9.83 40.26 6.57
CA SER A 161 10.99 40.86 5.88
C SER A 161 11.95 39.79 5.33
N SER A 162 12.13 38.69 6.06
CA SER A 162 12.96 37.57 5.62
C SER A 162 12.34 36.76 4.49
N ARG A 163 11.01 36.62 4.48
CA ARG A 163 10.24 36.01 3.39
C ARG A 163 10.38 36.84 2.13
N SER A 164 10.25 38.17 2.23
CA SER A 164 10.34 39.10 1.10
C SER A 164 9.33 38.70 0.01
N ASN A 165 9.72 38.73 -1.26
CA ASN A 165 8.93 38.25 -2.38
C ASN A 165 9.36 36.85 -2.86
N LYS A 166 10.06 36.06 -2.04
CA LYS A 166 10.63 34.79 -2.51
C LYS A 166 9.50 33.80 -2.88
N PRO A 167 9.61 33.10 -4.02
CA PRO A 167 8.77 31.94 -4.29
C PRO A 167 8.88 30.91 -3.16
N TYR A 168 7.77 30.23 -2.89
CA TYR A 168 7.79 29.07 -2.01
C TYR A 168 8.49 27.92 -2.73
N ASP A 169 9.38 27.21 -2.03
CA ASP A 169 10.10 26.07 -2.58
C ASP A 169 10.56 25.17 -1.43
N GLN A 170 10.98 23.94 -1.74
CA GLN A 170 11.66 23.09 -0.77
C GLN A 170 13.07 23.59 -0.53
N CYS A 171 13.48 23.61 0.73
CA CYS A 171 14.86 23.88 1.07
C CYS A 171 15.73 22.65 0.94
N ASP A 172 16.97 22.95 0.55
CA ASP A 172 18.08 22.02 0.47
C ASP A 172 19.13 22.43 1.51
N ALA A 173 20.27 21.74 1.51
CA ALA A 173 21.36 21.99 2.45
C ALA A 173 21.94 23.43 2.42
N SER A 174 21.60 24.24 1.42
CA SER A 174 22.02 25.65 1.35
C SER A 174 21.14 26.62 2.14
N CYS A 175 19.98 26.17 2.63
CA CYS A 175 19.07 27.04 3.36
C CYS A 175 19.53 27.32 4.79
N THR A 176 19.20 28.52 5.24
CA THR A 176 19.38 28.94 6.63
C THR A 176 18.06 28.81 7.38
N GLU A 177 18.13 28.28 8.60
CA GLU A 177 16.98 28.12 9.48
C GLU A 177 16.43 29.49 9.93
N ARG A 178 15.09 29.59 9.92
CA ARG A 178 14.30 30.65 10.54
C ARG A 178 13.35 29.98 11.55
N PRO A 179 13.78 29.84 12.82
CA PRO A 179 13.14 28.94 13.77
C PRO A 179 11.72 29.38 14.14
N THR A 180 10.82 28.43 14.34
CA THR A 180 9.53 28.71 15.00
C THR A 180 9.72 28.77 16.52
N VAL A 181 8.82 29.46 17.21
CA VAL A 181 8.67 29.31 18.67
C VAL A 181 7.62 28.25 18.99
N ALA A 182 7.76 27.64 20.16
CA ALA A 182 6.75 26.72 20.67
C ALA A 182 5.49 27.50 21.05
N GLY A 183 4.37 27.17 20.40
CA GLY A 183 3.11 27.87 20.55
C GLY A 183 1.91 26.99 20.20
N THR A 184 0.73 27.61 20.12
CA THR A 184 -0.49 26.96 19.63
C THR A 184 -0.23 26.41 18.21
N GLY A 185 -0.55 25.13 17.96
CA GLY A 185 -0.29 24.50 16.66
C GLY A 185 1.09 23.82 16.50
N GLY A 186 1.98 23.90 17.49
CA GLY A 186 3.29 23.22 17.46
C GLY A 186 4.48 24.20 17.41
N GLY A 187 5.54 23.87 16.68
CA GLY A 187 6.72 24.72 16.51
C GLY A 187 7.81 24.57 17.59
N TYR A 188 9.07 24.58 17.16
CA TYR A 188 10.30 24.58 17.96
C TYR A 188 11.51 24.63 17.00
N PRO A 189 12.72 24.98 17.46
CA PRO A 189 13.92 24.88 16.62
C PRO A 189 14.10 23.46 16.04
N GLY A 190 14.11 23.34 14.71
CA GLY A 190 14.04 22.08 13.95
C GLY A 190 12.69 21.83 13.24
N ALA A 191 11.60 22.44 13.70
CA ALA A 191 10.30 22.51 13.02
C ALA A 191 10.08 23.93 12.47
N SER A 192 11.01 24.34 11.61
CA SER A 192 11.29 25.74 11.29
C SER A 192 10.93 26.10 9.86
N ASN A 193 10.93 27.41 9.57
CA ASN A 193 11.01 27.89 8.20
C ASN A 193 12.47 27.80 7.73
N TRP A 194 12.68 27.75 6.43
CA TRP A 194 14.01 27.69 5.84
C TRP A 194 14.09 28.62 4.65
N THR A 195 15.22 29.31 4.46
CA THR A 195 15.31 30.30 3.39
C THR A 195 16.71 30.48 2.82
N THR A 196 16.78 30.88 1.56
CA THR A 196 17.97 31.46 0.91
C THR A 196 17.67 32.90 0.47
N THR A 197 18.48 33.48 -0.40
CA THR A 197 18.15 34.73 -1.09
C THR A 197 16.98 34.60 -2.08
N GLY A 198 16.69 33.40 -2.58
CA GLY A 198 15.73 33.19 -3.68
C GLY A 198 14.55 32.25 -3.39
N LYS A 199 14.48 31.64 -2.21
CA LYS A 199 13.37 30.73 -1.85
C LYS A 199 12.98 30.83 -0.37
N TRP A 200 11.73 30.49 -0.08
CA TRP A 200 11.21 30.34 1.28
C TRP A 200 10.48 28.99 1.42
N GLU A 201 10.90 28.17 2.37
CA GLU A 201 10.17 26.98 2.80
C GLU A 201 9.46 27.32 4.11
N THR A 202 8.13 27.25 4.09
CA THR A 202 7.30 27.46 5.28
C THR A 202 7.47 26.26 6.22
N TRP A 203 7.43 26.52 7.52
CA TRP A 203 7.44 25.46 8.52
C TRP A 203 6.24 24.52 8.36
N VAL A 204 6.42 23.27 8.77
CA VAL A 204 5.53 22.14 8.45
C VAL A 204 4.05 22.37 8.81
N GLY A 205 3.74 23.07 9.89
CA GLY A 205 2.35 23.28 10.34
C GLY A 205 1.59 24.42 9.65
N ARG A 206 2.15 25.05 8.61
CA ARG A 206 1.49 26.11 7.81
C ARG A 206 1.71 25.94 6.31
N ARG A 207 2.19 24.77 5.87
CA ARG A 207 2.50 24.50 4.46
C ARG A 207 1.24 24.39 3.64
N GLY A 208 0.25 23.68 4.18
CA GLY A 208 -1.06 23.48 3.58
C GLY A 208 -1.82 24.80 3.47
N ASP A 209 -1.83 25.58 4.54
CA ASP A 209 -2.48 26.89 4.63
C ASP A 209 -2.02 27.83 3.51
N VAL A 210 -0.70 27.98 3.39
CA VAL A 210 -0.08 28.82 2.36
C VAL A 210 -0.34 28.27 0.96
N ALA A 211 -0.28 26.94 0.77
CA ALA A 211 -0.55 26.32 -0.52
C ALA A 211 -2.00 26.56 -0.97
N ARG A 212 -2.98 26.35 -0.08
CA ARG A 212 -4.41 26.55 -0.38
C ARG A 212 -4.77 28.02 -0.56
N ALA A 213 -4.10 28.94 0.13
CA ALA A 213 -4.22 30.38 -0.15
C ALA A 213 -3.74 30.72 -1.57
N LEU A 214 -2.64 30.12 -2.04
CA LEU A 214 -2.12 30.35 -3.39
C LEU A 214 -2.96 29.68 -4.47
N PHE A 215 -3.47 28.47 -4.25
CA PHE A 215 -4.42 27.83 -5.15
C PHE A 215 -5.69 28.65 -5.31
N TYR A 216 -6.20 29.21 -4.20
CA TYR A 216 -7.32 30.14 -4.23
C TYR A 216 -7.00 31.38 -5.03
N THR A 217 -5.86 32.04 -4.79
CA THR A 217 -5.49 33.27 -5.51
C THR A 217 -5.41 33.02 -7.02
N ASP A 218 -4.91 31.85 -7.44
CA ASP A 218 -4.83 31.45 -8.85
C ASP A 218 -6.21 31.27 -9.51
N VAL A 219 -7.15 30.59 -8.84
CA VAL A 219 -8.50 30.37 -9.40
C VAL A 219 -9.41 31.58 -9.22
N ARG A 220 -9.23 32.37 -8.16
CA ARG A 220 -10.01 33.59 -7.96
C ARG A 220 -9.68 34.61 -9.03
N TYR A 221 -8.42 34.78 -9.38
CA TYR A 221 -7.96 35.83 -10.29
C TYR A 221 -7.57 35.27 -11.66
N GLU A 222 -8.55 34.95 -12.50
CA GLU A 222 -8.34 34.51 -13.90
C GLU A 222 -8.39 35.67 -14.91
N GLY A 223 -8.26 36.91 -14.43
CA GLY A 223 -8.43 38.13 -15.21
C GLY A 223 -9.90 38.52 -15.41
N GLY A 224 -10.15 39.44 -16.34
CA GLY A 224 -11.52 39.90 -16.64
C GLY A 224 -11.88 41.20 -15.91
N LEU A 225 -13.18 41.37 -15.64
CA LEU A 225 -13.74 42.55 -15.00
C LEU A 225 -14.54 42.14 -13.77
N HIS A 226 -14.26 42.76 -12.63
CA HIS A 226 -15.07 42.61 -11.44
C HIS A 226 -16.53 43.02 -11.76
N GLY A 227 -17.50 42.15 -11.56
CA GLY A 227 -18.90 42.32 -11.98
C GLY A 227 -19.61 43.48 -11.29
N GLY A 228 -19.29 43.75 -10.02
CA GLY A 228 -19.79 44.91 -9.28
C GLY A 228 -19.22 46.29 -9.71
N SER A 229 -17.89 46.42 -9.83
CA SER A 229 -17.23 47.72 -10.06
C SER A 229 -16.80 47.99 -11.50
N GLY A 230 -16.73 46.95 -12.33
CA GLY A 230 -16.12 46.99 -13.67
C GLY A 230 -14.61 47.18 -13.65
N ALA A 231 -13.94 47.01 -12.49
CA ALA A 231 -12.49 47.08 -12.40
C ALA A 231 -11.85 45.92 -13.15
N ALA A 232 -10.77 46.18 -13.89
CA ALA A 232 -9.97 45.11 -14.47
C ALA A 232 -9.23 44.34 -13.38
N GLU A 233 -9.39 43.02 -13.37
CA GLU A 233 -8.68 42.12 -12.47
C GLU A 233 -7.49 41.47 -13.19
N PRO A 234 -6.39 41.17 -12.48
CA PRO A 234 -5.26 40.44 -13.07
C PRO A 234 -5.60 38.95 -13.25
N ASP A 235 -4.93 38.33 -14.19
CA ASP A 235 -4.76 36.87 -14.27
C ASP A 235 -3.49 36.49 -13.48
N LEU A 236 -3.68 35.83 -12.33
CA LEU A 236 -2.60 35.41 -11.42
C LEU A 236 -2.41 33.91 -11.57
N VAL A 237 -1.26 33.50 -12.09
CA VAL A 237 -1.03 32.10 -12.48
C VAL A 237 0.11 31.45 -11.71
N LEU A 238 -0.16 30.32 -11.05
CA LEU A 238 0.85 29.43 -10.52
C LEU A 238 1.58 28.72 -11.65
N THR A 239 2.91 28.72 -11.60
CA THR A 239 3.77 28.15 -12.64
C THR A 239 4.94 27.37 -12.05
N GLU A 240 5.44 26.39 -12.80
CA GLU A 240 6.73 25.74 -12.52
C GLU A 240 7.91 26.61 -12.97
N ASP A 241 7.70 27.49 -13.95
CA ASP A 241 8.75 28.29 -14.56
C ASP A 241 8.99 29.59 -13.80
N LEU A 242 9.99 29.56 -12.90
CA LEU A 242 10.40 30.76 -12.16
C LEU A 242 10.95 31.88 -13.05
N ALA A 243 11.29 31.62 -14.31
CA ALA A 243 11.69 32.70 -15.22
C ALA A 243 10.51 33.64 -15.56
N GLN A 244 9.27 33.17 -15.41
CA GLN A 244 8.06 33.98 -15.57
C GLN A 244 7.74 34.82 -14.32
N VAL A 245 8.27 34.43 -13.16
CA VAL A 245 8.01 35.10 -11.88
C VAL A 245 8.88 36.37 -11.79
N VAL A 246 8.29 37.49 -12.19
CA VAL A 246 8.97 38.79 -12.26
C VAL A 246 8.25 39.84 -11.45
N THR A 247 9.00 40.76 -10.85
CA THR A 247 8.42 41.89 -10.12
C THR A 247 7.85 42.93 -11.09
N SER A 248 6.63 43.40 -10.83
CA SER A 248 6.05 44.56 -11.48
C SER A 248 6.19 45.82 -10.61
N GLY A 249 6.31 46.99 -11.26
CA GLY A 249 6.27 48.31 -10.61
C GLY A 249 4.88 48.96 -10.61
N SER A 250 3.91 48.29 -11.22
CA SER A 250 2.52 48.73 -11.36
C SER A 250 1.59 47.52 -11.37
N ASN A 251 0.29 47.75 -11.21
CA ASN A 251 -0.71 46.70 -11.39
C ASN A 251 -0.72 46.28 -12.88
N VAL A 252 -0.64 44.98 -13.15
CA VAL A 252 -0.57 44.39 -14.50
C VAL A 252 -1.67 43.38 -14.70
N SER A 253 -2.00 43.07 -15.96
CA SER A 253 -3.10 42.15 -16.30
C SER A 253 -2.73 40.67 -16.17
N LEU A 254 -1.45 40.33 -16.06
CA LEU A 254 -0.97 38.95 -15.96
C LEU A 254 0.29 38.93 -15.10
N ALA A 255 0.33 38.03 -14.12
CA ALA A 255 1.51 37.79 -13.30
C ALA A 255 1.58 36.34 -12.83
N TYR A 256 2.78 35.93 -12.41
CA TYR A 256 3.08 34.54 -12.08
C TYR A 256 3.64 34.39 -10.68
N MET A 257 3.33 33.28 -10.02
CA MET A 257 3.96 32.81 -8.77
C MET A 257 4.36 31.34 -8.90
N GLY A 258 5.42 30.94 -8.19
CA GLY A 258 6.19 29.75 -8.55
C GLY A 258 5.93 28.47 -7.74
N ARG A 259 6.41 27.36 -8.32
CA ARG A 259 6.57 25.99 -7.77
C ARG A 259 5.25 25.30 -7.42
N LEU A 260 4.36 25.21 -8.41
CA LEU A 260 3.09 24.51 -8.29
C LEU A 260 3.25 23.09 -7.68
N SER A 261 4.24 22.33 -8.11
CA SER A 261 4.58 20.99 -7.64
C SER A 261 4.96 20.94 -6.16
N VAL A 262 5.60 21.98 -5.64
CA VAL A 262 5.91 22.09 -4.20
C VAL A 262 4.64 22.39 -3.42
N LEU A 263 3.79 23.29 -3.92
CA LEU A 263 2.51 23.62 -3.28
C LEU A 263 1.58 22.40 -3.23
N LEU A 264 1.55 21.59 -4.30
CA LEU A 264 0.80 20.32 -4.33
C LEU A 264 1.31 19.33 -3.28
N GLN A 265 2.63 19.20 -3.15
CA GLN A 265 3.24 18.36 -2.10
C GLN A 265 2.91 18.88 -0.69
N TRP A 266 2.96 20.19 -0.48
CA TRP A 266 2.65 20.83 0.79
C TRP A 266 1.19 20.65 1.18
N HIS A 267 0.27 20.85 0.24
CA HIS A 267 -1.15 20.59 0.45
C HIS A 267 -1.44 19.13 0.85
N ALA A 268 -0.77 18.16 0.21
CA ALA A 268 -0.94 16.75 0.55
C ALA A 268 -0.32 16.39 1.91
N ALA A 269 0.80 17.04 2.29
CA ALA A 269 1.51 16.77 3.53
C ALA A 269 0.89 17.44 4.77
N ASP A 270 0.11 18.51 4.57
CA ASP A 270 -0.48 19.33 5.64
C ASP A 270 -1.99 19.54 5.38
N PRO A 271 -2.84 18.58 5.81
CA PRO A 271 -4.29 18.61 5.58
C PRO A 271 -5.00 19.77 6.27
N VAL A 272 -6.18 20.14 5.78
CA VAL A 272 -7.02 21.20 6.36
C VAL A 272 -7.41 20.88 7.80
N ASP A 273 -7.11 21.78 8.73
CA ASP A 273 -7.47 21.67 10.14
C ASP A 273 -8.61 22.63 10.57
N ASP A 274 -8.97 22.59 11.85
CA ASP A 274 -10.04 23.44 12.40
C ASP A 274 -9.67 24.92 12.42
N VAL A 275 -8.38 25.25 12.55
CA VAL A 275 -7.89 26.63 12.58
C VAL A 275 -8.06 27.25 11.19
N GLU A 276 -7.69 26.51 10.14
CA GLU A 276 -7.84 26.97 8.77
C GLU A 276 -9.31 27.08 8.35
N ARG A 277 -10.19 26.18 8.79
CA ARG A 277 -11.64 26.31 8.60
C ARG A 277 -12.21 27.55 9.27
N ALA A 278 -11.83 27.82 10.53
CA ALA A 278 -12.26 29.02 11.25
C ALA A 278 -11.77 30.30 10.57
N ARG A 279 -10.55 30.29 10.04
CA ARG A 279 -10.01 31.40 9.23
C ARG A 279 -10.86 31.65 7.97
N ASN A 280 -11.22 30.59 7.24
CA ASN A 280 -12.07 30.68 6.05
C ASN A 280 -13.46 31.27 6.39
N ASP A 281 -14.04 30.88 7.53
CA ASP A 281 -15.30 31.43 8.04
C ASP A 281 -15.22 32.91 8.39
N ALA A 282 -14.16 33.31 9.10
CA ALA A 282 -13.92 34.70 9.48
C ALA A 282 -13.80 35.59 8.22
N VAL A 283 -12.98 35.18 7.24
CA VAL A 283 -12.84 35.92 5.99
C VAL A 283 -14.18 35.97 5.23
N PHE A 284 -14.89 34.85 5.13
CA PHE A 284 -16.20 34.79 4.48
C PHE A 284 -17.23 35.76 5.08
N ALA A 285 -17.26 35.89 6.41
CA ALA A 285 -18.17 36.78 7.11
C ALA A 285 -18.06 38.25 6.66
N HIS A 286 -16.88 38.66 6.17
CA HIS A 286 -16.60 40.03 5.76
C HIS A 286 -16.47 40.19 4.24
N GLN A 287 -15.87 39.22 3.54
CA GLN A 287 -15.58 39.30 2.11
C GLN A 287 -16.57 38.53 1.22
N GLN A 288 -17.51 37.80 1.81
CA GLN A 288 -18.63 37.13 1.13
C GLN A 288 -18.26 36.05 0.12
N ASN A 289 -16.98 35.69 0.03
CA ASN A 289 -16.51 34.53 -0.72
C ASN A 289 -15.66 33.61 0.15
N ARG A 290 -15.54 32.33 -0.24
CA ARG A 290 -14.82 31.28 0.50
C ARG A 290 -13.67 30.73 -0.31
N ASN A 291 -12.62 30.26 0.35
CA ASN A 291 -11.57 29.48 -0.29
C ASN A 291 -12.07 28.04 -0.52
N PRO A 292 -12.30 27.62 -1.78
CA PRO A 292 -12.86 26.30 -2.09
C PRO A 292 -11.88 25.17 -1.77
N PHE A 293 -10.58 25.44 -1.70
CA PHE A 293 -9.58 24.42 -1.41
C PHE A 293 -9.42 24.16 0.09
N ILE A 294 -10.01 25.00 0.95
CA ILE A 294 -10.18 24.73 2.38
C ILE A 294 -11.45 23.89 2.60
N ASP A 295 -12.56 24.27 1.97
CA ASP A 295 -13.84 23.57 2.14
C ASP A 295 -13.90 22.23 1.37
N HIS A 296 -13.20 22.13 0.23
CA HIS A 296 -13.10 20.96 -0.65
C HIS A 296 -11.63 20.73 -1.07
N PRO A 297 -10.76 20.27 -0.15
CA PRO A 297 -9.34 20.06 -0.44
C PRO A 297 -9.10 19.07 -1.59
N GLU A 298 -10.00 18.12 -1.82
CA GLU A 298 -9.94 17.17 -2.93
C GLU A 298 -9.96 17.83 -4.32
N TRP A 299 -10.49 19.05 -4.44
CA TRP A 299 -10.54 19.76 -5.72
C TRP A 299 -9.19 20.30 -6.19
N VAL A 300 -8.21 20.42 -5.30
CA VAL A 300 -6.83 20.79 -5.67
C VAL A 300 -6.28 19.80 -6.71
N ALA A 301 -6.44 18.50 -6.47
CA ALA A 301 -5.95 17.47 -7.38
C ALA A 301 -6.65 17.53 -8.75
N CYS A 302 -7.94 17.83 -8.78
CA CYS A 302 -8.68 18.01 -10.02
C CYS A 302 -8.20 19.24 -10.80
N VAL A 303 -8.15 20.41 -10.15
CA VAL A 303 -7.85 21.68 -10.83
C VAL A 303 -6.39 21.78 -11.26
N PHE A 304 -5.45 21.37 -10.40
CA PHE A 304 -4.02 21.62 -10.60
C PHE A 304 -3.21 20.39 -11.01
N ALA A 305 -3.76 19.19 -10.84
CA ALA A 305 -3.11 17.93 -11.27
C ALA A 305 -3.97 17.12 -12.26
N ALA A 306 -5.08 17.67 -12.74
CA ALA A 306 -6.02 17.03 -13.67
C ALA A 306 -6.58 15.68 -13.19
N SER A 307 -6.62 15.44 -11.87
CA SER A 307 -7.07 14.18 -11.23
C SER A 307 -8.39 14.39 -10.50
N CYS A 308 -9.51 14.32 -11.23
CA CYS A 308 -10.84 14.71 -10.74
C CYS A 308 -11.63 13.61 -10.00
N SER A 309 -11.08 12.40 -9.90
CA SER A 309 -11.76 11.21 -9.32
C SER A 309 -11.24 10.79 -7.94
N GLY A 310 -10.33 11.54 -7.31
CA GLY A 310 -9.78 11.21 -5.98
C GLY A 310 -8.79 10.05 -5.95
N GLY A 311 -8.35 9.55 -7.11
CA GLY A 311 -7.41 8.42 -7.26
C GLY A 311 -7.69 7.61 -8.53
N PRO A 312 -6.80 6.65 -8.87
CA PRO A 312 -7.03 5.76 -10.00
C PRO A 312 -8.18 4.79 -9.71
N ALA A 313 -8.79 4.22 -10.75
CA ALA A 313 -9.78 3.16 -10.61
C ALA A 313 -9.14 1.85 -10.12
N ALA A 314 -9.95 0.98 -9.52
CA ALA A 314 -9.52 -0.38 -9.19
C ALA A 314 -9.19 -1.18 -10.46
N PRO A 315 -8.07 -1.90 -10.53
CA PRO A 315 -7.76 -2.78 -11.65
C PRO A 315 -8.85 -3.84 -11.85
N THR A 316 -9.19 -4.12 -13.11
CA THR A 316 -10.20 -5.11 -13.50
C THR A 316 -9.59 -6.24 -14.34
N GLY A 317 -10.30 -7.36 -14.42
CA GLY A 317 -9.89 -8.48 -15.27
C GLY A 317 -8.62 -9.22 -14.81
N LEU A 318 -8.33 -9.19 -13.50
CA LEU A 318 -7.22 -9.97 -12.93
C LEU A 318 -7.37 -11.45 -13.30
N VAL A 319 -6.33 -12.02 -13.88
CA VAL A 319 -6.16 -13.46 -14.13
C VAL A 319 -4.87 -13.93 -13.48
N VAL A 320 -4.89 -15.15 -12.95
CA VAL A 320 -3.73 -15.76 -12.29
C VAL A 320 -3.60 -17.20 -12.76
N GLN A 321 -2.43 -17.58 -13.25
CA GLN A 321 -2.14 -18.93 -13.77
C GLN A 321 -0.92 -19.51 -13.06
N VAL A 322 -1.01 -20.77 -12.61
CA VAL A 322 0.14 -21.45 -12.00
C VAL A 322 1.07 -21.93 -13.12
N GLN A 323 2.34 -21.52 -13.08
CA GLN A 323 3.36 -21.89 -14.07
C GLN A 323 4.74 -21.93 -13.43
N GLY A 324 5.56 -22.94 -13.76
CA GLY A 324 6.99 -22.98 -13.42
C GLY A 324 7.29 -22.84 -11.91
N GLY A 325 6.45 -23.41 -11.02
CA GLY A 325 6.63 -23.25 -9.57
C GLY A 325 6.04 -21.97 -8.98
N GLY A 326 5.53 -21.06 -9.81
CA GLY A 326 5.02 -19.72 -9.44
C GLY A 326 3.58 -19.46 -9.88
N ALA A 327 3.14 -18.22 -9.72
CA ALA A 327 1.90 -17.68 -10.28
C ALA A 327 2.25 -16.56 -11.27
N GLN A 328 1.80 -16.67 -12.52
CA GLN A 328 1.80 -15.59 -13.49
C GLN A 328 0.49 -14.81 -13.35
N LEU A 329 0.58 -13.49 -13.17
CA LEU A 329 -0.55 -12.57 -13.05
C LEU A 329 -0.57 -11.62 -14.24
N ASP A 330 -1.78 -11.31 -14.70
CA ASP A 330 -2.07 -10.31 -15.73
C ASP A 330 -3.42 -9.63 -15.45
N TRP A 331 -3.60 -8.38 -15.85
CA TRP A 331 -4.86 -7.62 -15.68
C TRP A 331 -5.01 -6.54 -16.74
N GLN A 332 -6.20 -5.91 -16.81
CA GLN A 332 -6.46 -4.85 -17.77
C GLN A 332 -5.76 -3.54 -17.35
N ASP A 333 -5.14 -2.86 -18.31
CA ASP A 333 -4.50 -1.57 -18.09
C ASP A 333 -5.49 -0.49 -17.61
N ASN A 334 -5.12 0.19 -16.54
CA ASN A 334 -5.70 1.47 -16.15
C ASN A 334 -5.35 2.55 -17.19
N ALA A 335 -6.33 3.39 -17.55
CA ALA A 335 -6.23 4.37 -18.64
C ALA A 335 -5.92 5.80 -18.16
N GLU A 336 -5.84 5.99 -16.85
CA GLU A 336 -5.61 7.28 -16.21
C GLU A 336 -4.23 7.83 -16.57
N PRO A 337 -4.12 9.08 -17.08
CA PRO A 337 -2.83 9.66 -17.50
C PRO A 337 -1.81 9.82 -16.37
N ASP A 338 -2.28 9.86 -15.13
CA ASP A 338 -1.47 10.03 -13.92
C ASP A 338 -1.12 8.69 -13.25
N LEU A 339 -1.41 7.54 -13.87
CA LEU A 339 -1.04 6.23 -13.34
C LEU A 339 0.47 6.11 -13.14
N ALA A 340 0.91 5.85 -11.91
CA ALA A 340 2.30 5.58 -11.55
C ALA A 340 2.65 4.09 -11.55
N GLY A 341 1.66 3.22 -11.29
CA GLY A 341 1.83 1.77 -11.39
C GLY A 341 0.93 0.99 -10.43
N TYR A 342 1.32 -0.25 -10.11
CA TYR A 342 0.48 -1.19 -9.37
C TYR A 342 1.16 -1.83 -8.16
N HIS A 343 0.33 -2.23 -7.18
CA HIS A 343 0.69 -3.12 -6.09
C HIS A 343 -0.03 -4.46 -6.23
N VAL A 344 0.73 -5.55 -6.10
CA VAL A 344 0.22 -6.93 -6.07
C VAL A 344 0.26 -7.44 -4.63
N ARG A 345 -0.86 -7.98 -4.16
CA ARG A 345 -0.97 -8.57 -2.82
C ARG A 345 -1.41 -10.03 -2.91
N ARG A 346 -0.91 -10.84 -1.97
CA ARG A 346 -1.17 -12.28 -1.85
C ARG A 346 -1.50 -12.66 -0.41
N ALA A 347 -2.50 -13.50 -0.22
CA ALA A 347 -2.80 -14.17 1.04
C ALA A 347 -2.77 -15.70 0.88
N LEU A 348 -2.54 -16.44 1.97
CA LEU A 348 -2.85 -17.87 2.03
C LEU A 348 -4.35 -18.04 2.27
N SER A 349 -4.97 -19.03 1.63
CA SER A 349 -6.41 -19.31 1.77
C SER A 349 -6.67 -20.70 2.36
N PRO A 350 -7.61 -20.85 3.32
CA PRO A 350 -8.35 -19.79 4.00
C PRO A 350 -7.56 -19.20 5.19
N GLY A 351 -7.74 -17.90 5.45
CA GLY A 351 -7.37 -17.28 6.73
C GLY A 351 -5.98 -16.63 6.84
N GLY A 352 -5.23 -16.51 5.75
CA GLY A 352 -4.03 -15.67 5.68
C GLY A 352 -4.35 -14.20 5.48
N GLY A 353 -3.53 -13.30 6.03
CA GLY A 353 -3.60 -11.87 5.72
C GLY A 353 -2.86 -11.55 4.42
N TYR A 354 -3.36 -10.57 3.65
CA TYR A 354 -2.70 -10.11 2.43
C TYR A 354 -1.33 -9.49 2.72
N GLN A 355 -0.33 -9.90 1.95
CA GLN A 355 1.02 -9.38 1.95
C GLN A 355 1.37 -8.87 0.56
N GLN A 356 1.99 -7.69 0.48
CA GLN A 356 2.46 -7.14 -0.79
C GLN A 356 3.63 -7.96 -1.35
N ARG A 357 3.69 -8.13 -2.67
CA ARG A 357 4.66 -8.98 -3.36
C ARG A 357 5.73 -8.21 -4.12
N ASN A 358 5.40 -7.03 -4.64
CA ASN A 358 6.34 -6.12 -5.27
C ASN A 358 6.83 -5.04 -4.29
N THR A 359 8.09 -4.63 -4.39
CA THR A 359 8.69 -3.56 -3.55
C THR A 359 8.61 -2.19 -4.22
N SER A 360 8.74 -2.12 -5.54
CA SER A 360 8.50 -0.94 -6.37
C SER A 360 7.18 -1.07 -7.12
N LEU A 361 6.56 0.06 -7.48
CA LEU A 361 5.39 0.07 -8.34
C LEU A 361 5.69 -0.65 -9.66
N LEU A 362 4.76 -1.50 -10.08
CA LEU A 362 4.81 -2.15 -11.39
C LEU A 362 4.28 -1.17 -12.43
N THR A 363 5.06 -0.84 -13.45
CA THR A 363 4.63 0.08 -14.52
C THR A 363 3.90 -0.64 -15.67
N THR A 364 3.77 -1.96 -15.57
CA THR A 364 3.08 -2.83 -16.53
C THR A 364 2.09 -3.70 -15.78
N SER A 365 1.03 -4.12 -16.47
CA SER A 365 -0.05 -4.92 -15.88
C SER A 365 0.28 -6.43 -15.79
N GLU A 366 1.51 -6.77 -15.39
CA GLU A 366 2.01 -8.13 -15.37
C GLU A 366 2.90 -8.37 -14.14
N PHE A 367 2.81 -9.55 -13.51
CA PHE A 367 3.69 -9.95 -12.41
C PHE A 367 3.86 -11.47 -12.29
N PHE A 368 5.10 -11.94 -12.09
CA PHE A 368 5.37 -13.34 -11.76
C PHE A 368 5.74 -13.50 -10.28
N ASP A 369 4.89 -14.17 -9.52
CA ASP A 369 5.09 -14.44 -8.09
C ASP A 369 5.63 -15.85 -7.85
N SER A 370 6.86 -15.95 -7.35
CA SER A 370 7.53 -17.23 -7.08
C SER A 370 8.38 -17.17 -5.80
N PRO A 371 8.54 -18.29 -5.06
CA PRO A 371 7.89 -19.59 -5.27
C PRO A 371 6.51 -19.68 -4.63
N LEU A 372 5.66 -20.57 -5.15
CA LEU A 372 4.48 -21.07 -4.46
C LEU A 372 4.80 -22.37 -3.72
N GLN A 373 4.10 -22.61 -2.61
CA GLN A 373 4.23 -23.86 -1.85
C GLN A 373 3.25 -24.91 -2.41
N LEU A 374 3.77 -26.12 -2.63
CA LEU A 374 2.97 -27.26 -3.06
C LEU A 374 1.81 -27.54 -2.09
N GLY A 375 0.64 -27.82 -2.64
CA GLY A 375 -0.60 -28.07 -1.92
C GLY A 375 -1.23 -26.83 -1.28
N SER A 376 -0.68 -25.62 -1.51
CA SER A 376 -1.22 -24.38 -0.92
C SER A 376 -2.11 -23.62 -1.90
N THR A 377 -3.19 -23.05 -1.37
CA THR A 377 -4.06 -22.12 -2.08
C THR A 377 -3.71 -20.68 -1.70
N TYR A 378 -3.62 -19.82 -2.70
CA TYR A 378 -3.30 -18.40 -2.58
C TYR A 378 -4.40 -17.54 -3.19
N ASP A 379 -4.75 -16.46 -2.49
CA ASP A 379 -5.65 -15.43 -2.98
C ASP A 379 -4.84 -14.20 -3.40
N TYR A 380 -5.09 -13.67 -4.60
CA TYR A 380 -4.41 -12.50 -5.15
C TYR A 380 -5.36 -11.34 -5.37
N THR A 381 -4.85 -10.13 -5.17
CA THR A 381 -5.48 -8.85 -5.56
C THR A 381 -4.44 -7.87 -6.09
N VAL A 382 -4.91 -6.90 -6.87
CA VAL A 382 -4.09 -5.80 -7.41
C VAL A 382 -4.79 -4.46 -7.14
N SER A 383 -4.02 -3.41 -6.90
CA SER A 383 -4.49 -2.02 -6.86
C SER A 383 -3.57 -1.12 -7.69
N ALA A 384 -4.12 0.00 -8.16
CA ALA A 384 -3.42 1.01 -8.93
C ALA A 384 -3.01 2.17 -8.03
N VAL A 385 -1.90 2.82 -8.37
CA VAL A 385 -1.35 3.99 -7.66
C VAL A 385 -1.07 5.07 -8.69
N ASN A 386 -1.47 6.31 -8.40
CA ASN A 386 -1.17 7.45 -9.26
C ASN A 386 0.13 8.15 -8.87
N SER A 387 0.54 9.13 -9.67
CA SER A 387 1.77 9.92 -9.49
C SER A 387 1.82 10.76 -8.21
N LEU A 388 0.66 10.96 -7.58
CA LEU A 388 0.53 11.64 -6.27
C LEU A 388 0.60 10.64 -5.09
N GLY A 389 0.71 9.34 -5.36
CA GLY A 389 0.77 8.30 -4.34
C GLY A 389 -0.59 7.83 -3.81
N SER A 390 -1.71 8.28 -4.41
CA SER A 390 -3.04 7.79 -4.06
C SER A 390 -3.26 6.40 -4.63
N GLU A 391 -3.72 5.47 -3.78
CA GLU A 391 -3.94 4.06 -4.11
C GLU A 391 -5.45 3.76 -4.25
N SER A 392 -5.82 3.01 -5.28
CA SER A 392 -7.20 2.59 -5.53
C SER A 392 -7.66 1.45 -4.62
N SER A 393 -8.97 1.14 -4.63
CA SER A 393 -9.47 -0.10 -4.02
C SER A 393 -8.90 -1.34 -4.72
N GLN A 394 -8.86 -2.47 -4.02
CA GLN A 394 -8.37 -3.73 -4.58
C GLN A 394 -9.28 -4.25 -5.71
N SER A 395 -8.69 -4.95 -6.67
CA SER A 395 -9.38 -5.76 -7.68
C SER A 395 -10.26 -6.83 -7.03
N ALA A 396 -11.08 -7.49 -7.84
CA ALA A 396 -11.67 -8.77 -7.44
C ALA A 396 -10.58 -9.79 -7.07
N VAL A 397 -10.87 -10.64 -6.08
CA VAL A 397 -9.96 -11.69 -5.62
C VAL A 397 -9.93 -12.84 -6.63
N VAL A 398 -8.73 -13.33 -6.94
CA VAL A 398 -8.52 -14.57 -7.71
C VAL A 398 -7.76 -15.57 -6.86
N SER A 399 -8.30 -16.78 -6.72
CA SER A 399 -7.71 -17.87 -5.95
C SER A 399 -7.04 -18.89 -6.88
N VAL A 400 -5.81 -19.30 -6.57
CA VAL A 400 -5.09 -20.37 -7.27
C VAL A 400 -4.49 -21.37 -6.28
N THR A 401 -4.52 -22.65 -6.64
CA THR A 401 -3.89 -23.72 -5.85
C THR A 401 -2.67 -24.24 -6.59
N HIS A 402 -1.51 -24.22 -5.94
CA HIS A 402 -0.31 -24.85 -6.49
C HIS A 402 -0.34 -26.36 -6.21
N GLY A 403 -0.92 -27.11 -7.14
CA GLY A 403 -0.98 -28.57 -7.08
C GLY A 403 0.30 -29.27 -7.55
N PRO A 404 0.40 -30.60 -7.33
CA PRO A 404 1.43 -31.41 -7.97
C PRO A 404 1.26 -31.37 -9.49
N SER A 405 2.39 -31.38 -10.21
CA SER A 405 2.39 -31.50 -11.66
C SER A 405 1.72 -32.81 -12.10
N PRO A 406 1.03 -32.83 -13.25
CA PRO A 406 0.60 -34.07 -13.89
C PRO A 406 1.74 -35.09 -14.02
N TRP A 407 1.41 -36.38 -13.98
CA TRP A 407 2.36 -37.49 -14.10
C TRP A 407 1.83 -38.61 -14.99
N ILE A 408 2.71 -39.49 -15.44
CA ILE A 408 2.35 -40.68 -16.23
C ILE A 408 1.92 -41.80 -15.27
N ASN A 409 0.65 -42.21 -15.34
CA ASN A 409 0.01 -43.09 -14.35
C ASN A 409 -0.12 -44.55 -14.79
N GLU A 410 -0.31 -44.78 -16.09
CA GLU A 410 -0.31 -46.10 -16.71
C GLU A 410 0.45 -46.05 -18.05
N ILE A 411 1.03 -47.18 -18.46
CA ILE A 411 1.71 -47.36 -19.76
C ILE A 411 1.32 -48.73 -20.33
N HIS A 412 0.99 -48.78 -21.62
CA HIS A 412 0.83 -50.03 -22.38
C HIS A 412 1.61 -49.94 -23.69
N TYR A 413 2.54 -50.85 -23.92
CA TYR A 413 3.44 -50.88 -25.08
C TYR A 413 3.64 -52.27 -25.72
N ASP A 414 3.32 -53.38 -25.06
CA ASP A 414 3.46 -54.73 -25.63
C ASP A 414 2.34 -55.68 -25.16
N ASN A 415 1.79 -56.48 -26.08
CA ASN A 415 0.86 -57.55 -25.74
C ASN A 415 0.93 -58.76 -26.68
N ALA A 416 0.27 -59.84 -26.26
CA ALA A 416 0.18 -61.07 -27.03
C ALA A 416 -0.48 -60.83 -28.40
N GLY A 417 0.33 -60.88 -29.47
CA GLY A 417 -0.15 -60.83 -30.86
C GLY A 417 0.40 -59.64 -31.62
N ALA A 418 -0.48 -58.77 -32.09
CA ALA A 418 -0.10 -57.50 -32.70
C ALA A 418 -0.20 -56.44 -31.61
N ASP A 419 0.93 -55.82 -31.25
CA ASP A 419 1.05 -54.73 -30.27
C ASP A 419 -0.07 -53.70 -30.52
N SER A 420 -1.14 -53.81 -29.72
CA SER A 420 -2.41 -53.12 -29.99
C SER A 420 -2.91 -52.43 -28.74
N GLN A 421 -3.58 -51.29 -28.93
CA GLN A 421 -4.06 -50.42 -27.84
C GLN A 421 -2.94 -49.74 -27.03
N GLU A 422 -1.78 -49.55 -27.65
CA GLU A 422 -0.63 -48.84 -27.06
C GLU A 422 -0.99 -47.40 -26.67
N GLY A 423 -0.43 -46.96 -25.55
CA GLY A 423 -0.69 -45.63 -25.03
C GLY A 423 -0.24 -45.47 -23.59
N PHE A 424 -0.65 -44.35 -23.02
CA PHE A 424 -0.34 -44.00 -21.65
C PHE A 424 -1.49 -43.23 -21.03
N GLU A 425 -1.51 -43.20 -19.70
CA GLU A 425 -2.45 -42.39 -18.93
C GLU A 425 -1.74 -41.24 -18.24
N ILE A 426 -2.36 -40.05 -18.28
CA ILE A 426 -1.94 -38.91 -17.47
C ILE A 426 -2.89 -38.78 -16.29
N ALA A 427 -2.33 -38.64 -15.09
CA ALA A 427 -3.05 -38.30 -13.88
C ALA A 427 -2.57 -36.96 -13.31
N GLY A 428 -3.42 -36.32 -12.52
CA GLY A 428 -3.18 -35.01 -11.93
C GLY A 428 -4.40 -34.51 -11.18
N LEU A 429 -4.35 -33.26 -10.71
CA LEU A 429 -5.54 -32.65 -10.11
C LEU A 429 -6.67 -32.56 -11.14
N ALA A 430 -7.89 -32.88 -10.70
CA ALA A 430 -9.09 -32.68 -11.50
C ALA A 430 -9.22 -31.21 -11.92
N GLY A 431 -9.61 -30.97 -13.18
CA GLY A 431 -9.68 -29.62 -13.74
C GLY A 431 -8.36 -29.09 -14.32
N THR A 432 -7.25 -29.82 -14.20
CA THR A 432 -5.99 -29.43 -14.83
C THR A 432 -6.12 -29.44 -16.36
N SER A 433 -5.85 -28.30 -17.00
CA SER A 433 -5.76 -28.22 -18.46
C SER A 433 -4.46 -28.84 -18.94
N LEU A 434 -4.56 -29.70 -19.94
CA LEU A 434 -3.41 -30.31 -20.61
C LEU A 434 -2.99 -29.54 -21.87
N THR A 435 -3.58 -28.38 -22.13
CA THR A 435 -3.20 -27.53 -23.26
C THR A 435 -1.72 -27.13 -23.15
N GLY A 436 -0.95 -27.40 -24.20
CA GLY A 436 0.49 -27.09 -24.26
C GLY A 436 1.39 -28.17 -23.65
N TRP A 437 0.85 -29.14 -22.92
CA TRP A 437 1.61 -30.32 -22.49
C TRP A 437 1.88 -31.24 -23.67
N GLN A 438 2.94 -32.02 -23.60
CA GLN A 438 3.23 -33.06 -24.58
C GLN A 438 3.89 -34.29 -23.94
N VAL A 439 3.73 -35.44 -24.59
CA VAL A 439 4.51 -36.65 -24.30
C VAL A 439 5.38 -36.98 -25.52
N VAL A 440 6.65 -37.30 -25.26
CA VAL A 440 7.64 -37.64 -26.28
C VAL A 440 8.17 -39.05 -26.02
N ALA A 441 8.05 -39.93 -27.01
CA ALA A 441 8.59 -41.28 -26.97
C ALA A 441 10.02 -41.32 -27.51
N TYR A 442 10.87 -42.10 -26.86
CA TYR A 442 12.28 -42.23 -27.13
C TYR A 442 12.67 -43.68 -27.35
N ASN A 443 13.49 -43.90 -28.37
CA ASN A 443 14.09 -45.19 -28.68
C ASN A 443 15.33 -45.43 -27.81
N GLY A 444 15.42 -46.60 -27.20
CA GLY A 444 16.59 -47.05 -26.44
C GLY A 444 17.86 -47.22 -27.22
N SER A 445 17.73 -47.62 -28.47
CA SER A 445 18.83 -47.76 -29.41
C SER A 445 19.17 -46.41 -30.04
N GLY A 446 19.87 -45.58 -29.26
CA GLY A 446 20.45 -44.31 -29.73
C GLY A 446 19.77 -43.04 -29.22
N GLY A 447 18.68 -43.15 -28.45
CA GLY A 447 18.08 -42.01 -27.76
C GLY A 447 17.43 -41.00 -28.71
N THR A 448 16.90 -41.47 -29.84
CA THR A 448 16.19 -40.64 -30.84
C THR A 448 14.71 -40.52 -30.51
N VAL A 449 14.08 -39.41 -30.90
CA VAL A 449 12.63 -39.21 -30.77
C VAL A 449 11.90 -40.10 -31.77
N MET A 450 10.99 -40.92 -31.26
CA MET A 450 10.16 -41.82 -32.09
C MET A 450 8.85 -41.15 -32.49
N ALA A 451 8.20 -40.52 -31.53
CA ALA A 451 6.92 -39.87 -31.71
C ALA A 451 6.74 -38.80 -30.62
N SER A 452 5.94 -37.79 -30.95
CA SER A 452 5.53 -36.75 -30.01
C SER A 452 4.03 -36.56 -30.11
N LEU A 453 3.35 -36.52 -28.96
CA LEU A 453 1.93 -36.27 -28.86
C LEU A 453 1.69 -35.01 -28.05
N ALA A 454 1.13 -33.98 -28.68
CA ALA A 454 0.60 -32.83 -27.96
C ALA A 454 -0.69 -33.26 -27.23
N LEU A 455 -0.76 -32.97 -25.94
CA LEU A 455 -1.93 -33.24 -25.12
C LEU A 455 -2.94 -32.10 -25.26
N ALA A 456 -4.20 -32.42 -25.03
CA ALA A 456 -5.29 -31.46 -25.02
C ALA A 456 -6.40 -31.91 -24.07
N GLY A 457 -7.30 -30.99 -23.76
CA GLY A 457 -8.43 -31.25 -22.87
C GLY A 457 -8.11 -30.91 -21.41
N VAL A 458 -8.98 -31.40 -20.53
CA VAL A 458 -8.94 -31.17 -19.09
C VAL A 458 -9.10 -32.51 -18.39
N LEU A 459 -8.33 -32.76 -17.33
CA LEU A 459 -8.46 -33.97 -16.52
C LEU A 459 -9.83 -33.98 -15.81
N PRO A 460 -10.73 -34.94 -16.13
CA PRO A 460 -12.05 -35.01 -15.51
C PRO A 460 -11.93 -35.51 -14.06
N ASP A 461 -12.75 -34.99 -13.15
CA ASP A 461 -12.78 -35.49 -11.76
C ASP A 461 -13.28 -36.94 -11.71
N ALA A 462 -12.41 -37.84 -11.28
CA ALA A 462 -12.70 -39.27 -11.11
C ALA A 462 -12.80 -39.68 -9.63
N GLY A 463 -12.72 -38.72 -8.70
CA GLY A 463 -12.72 -38.96 -7.25
C GLY A 463 -11.53 -38.32 -6.54
N ASP A 464 -11.73 -37.97 -5.27
CA ASP A 464 -10.71 -37.42 -4.37
C ASP A 464 -9.97 -36.17 -4.88
N GLY A 465 -10.54 -35.45 -5.86
CA GLY A 465 -9.97 -34.24 -6.46
C GLY A 465 -8.92 -34.51 -7.53
N PHE A 466 -8.82 -35.74 -8.04
CA PHE A 466 -7.89 -36.14 -9.09
C PHE A 466 -8.62 -36.58 -10.36
N GLY A 467 -7.94 -36.43 -11.49
CA GLY A 467 -8.46 -36.83 -12.79
C GLY A 467 -7.44 -37.59 -13.62
N PHE A 468 -7.97 -38.35 -14.58
CA PHE A 468 -7.22 -39.31 -15.40
C PHE A 468 -7.63 -39.19 -16.87
N ALA A 469 -6.66 -39.27 -17.78
CA ALA A 469 -6.93 -39.28 -19.22
C ALA A 469 -5.98 -40.24 -19.94
N TRP A 470 -6.56 -41.21 -20.63
CA TRP A 470 -5.83 -42.12 -21.52
C TRP A 470 -5.58 -41.48 -22.88
N PHE A 471 -4.37 -41.67 -23.41
CA PHE A 471 -3.95 -41.21 -24.72
C PHE A 471 -3.38 -42.38 -25.52
N ASP A 472 -3.97 -42.64 -26.67
CA ASP A 472 -3.42 -43.61 -27.61
C ASP A 472 -2.14 -43.07 -28.23
N MET A 473 -1.08 -43.87 -28.20
CA MET A 473 0.21 -43.52 -28.79
C MET A 473 0.83 -44.80 -29.36
N ALA A 474 0.92 -44.86 -30.69
CA ALA A 474 1.47 -46.00 -31.40
C ALA A 474 2.31 -45.51 -32.59
N PRO A 475 3.42 -46.17 -32.95
CA PRO A 475 3.99 -47.33 -32.25
C PRO A 475 4.82 -46.91 -31.03
N LEU A 476 4.65 -47.61 -29.90
CA LEU A 476 5.68 -47.69 -28.87
C LEU A 476 6.59 -48.88 -29.21
N GLN A 477 7.81 -48.90 -28.67
CA GLN A 477 8.75 -49.98 -28.95
C GLN A 477 8.92 -50.90 -27.75
N ASN A 478 9.11 -52.18 -28.07
CA ASN A 478 9.47 -53.28 -27.19
C ASN A 478 10.97 -53.62 -27.31
N GLY A 479 11.78 -52.60 -27.61
CA GLY A 479 13.23 -52.72 -27.68
C GLY A 479 13.89 -52.68 -26.30
N PRO A 480 15.18 -53.02 -26.20
CA PRO A 480 15.90 -52.85 -24.96
C PRO A 480 15.98 -51.36 -24.59
N ALA A 481 15.32 -51.00 -23.49
CA ALA A 481 15.29 -49.65 -22.91
C ALA A 481 14.54 -48.59 -23.74
N ASP A 482 13.22 -48.58 -23.87
CA ASP A 482 12.49 -47.46 -24.49
C ASP A 482 11.85 -46.55 -23.42
N GLY A 483 11.41 -45.33 -23.77
CA GLY A 483 10.89 -44.41 -22.76
C GLY A 483 9.93 -43.31 -23.22
N LEU A 484 9.23 -42.72 -22.24
CA LEU A 484 8.26 -41.63 -22.40
C LEU A 484 8.63 -40.44 -21.50
N ALA A 485 8.79 -39.27 -22.10
CA ALA A 485 8.99 -38.01 -21.38
C ALA A 485 7.71 -37.17 -21.41
N LEU A 486 7.18 -36.82 -20.24
CA LEU A 486 6.13 -35.82 -20.06
C LEU A 486 6.78 -34.43 -19.95
N VAL A 487 6.32 -33.51 -20.79
CA VAL A 487 6.89 -32.16 -20.93
C VAL A 487 5.80 -31.12 -20.72
N ASP A 488 6.09 -30.11 -19.90
CA ASP A 488 5.16 -29.04 -19.58
C ASP A 488 5.06 -27.98 -20.71
N PRO A 489 4.10 -27.03 -20.63
CA PRO A 489 3.94 -25.98 -21.63
C PRO A 489 5.14 -25.03 -21.78
N SER A 490 6.09 -25.02 -20.84
CA SER A 490 7.33 -24.26 -20.94
C SER A 490 8.43 -25.01 -21.71
N GLY A 491 8.22 -26.28 -22.01
CA GLY A 491 9.19 -27.17 -22.65
C GLY A 491 10.08 -27.92 -21.66
N ALA A 492 9.81 -27.86 -20.35
CA ALA A 492 10.59 -28.57 -19.33
C ALA A 492 10.09 -30.02 -19.16
N VAL A 493 11.03 -30.96 -19.03
CA VAL A 493 10.71 -32.37 -18.73
C VAL A 493 10.28 -32.49 -17.27
N VAL A 494 9.03 -32.86 -17.05
CA VAL A 494 8.44 -33.07 -15.72
C VAL A 494 8.70 -34.48 -15.22
N GLU A 495 8.60 -35.45 -16.12
CA GLU A 495 8.84 -36.86 -15.80
C GLU A 495 9.42 -37.55 -17.04
N PHE A 496 10.43 -38.40 -16.87
CA PHE A 496 10.99 -39.20 -17.96
C PHE A 496 11.21 -40.63 -17.49
N LEU A 497 10.42 -41.54 -18.03
CA LEU A 497 10.35 -42.94 -17.63
C LEU A 497 10.83 -43.83 -18.77
N SER A 498 11.35 -44.99 -18.42
CA SER A 498 11.73 -46.02 -19.36
C SER A 498 11.42 -47.42 -18.82
N TRP A 499 11.35 -48.39 -19.71
CA TRP A 499 11.19 -49.80 -19.37
C TRP A 499 12.36 -50.61 -19.91
N GLU A 500 12.78 -51.64 -19.19
CA GLU A 500 13.84 -52.56 -19.59
C GLU A 500 15.25 -51.92 -19.72
N GLY A 501 15.44 -50.77 -19.07
CA GLY A 501 16.72 -50.09 -18.93
C GLY A 501 16.62 -48.57 -19.04
N VAL A 502 17.75 -47.87 -18.88
CA VAL A 502 17.80 -46.41 -18.88
C VAL A 502 18.14 -45.85 -20.27
N VAL A 503 17.40 -44.85 -20.71
CA VAL A 503 17.60 -44.05 -21.93
C VAL A 503 18.21 -42.70 -21.58
N THR A 504 19.22 -42.27 -22.33
CA THR A 504 19.74 -40.90 -22.30
C THR A 504 19.70 -40.32 -23.71
N PRO A 505 18.67 -39.52 -24.05
CA PRO A 505 18.45 -39.02 -25.40
C PRO A 505 19.54 -38.11 -25.92
N GLY A 506 19.81 -38.22 -27.23
CA GLY A 506 20.69 -37.32 -27.98
C GLY A 506 19.96 -36.14 -28.63
N GLU A 507 18.64 -36.06 -28.49
CA GLU A 507 17.78 -35.03 -29.09
C GLU A 507 16.44 -34.87 -28.33
N GLY A 508 15.63 -33.92 -28.78
CA GLY A 508 14.32 -33.61 -28.20
C GLY A 508 14.38 -32.94 -26.82
N PRO A 509 13.22 -32.76 -26.15
CA PRO A 509 13.15 -32.07 -24.86
C PRO A 509 13.94 -32.74 -23.73
N ALA A 510 14.11 -34.06 -23.75
CA ALA A 510 14.90 -34.82 -22.78
C ALA A 510 16.38 -34.97 -23.17
N LEU A 511 16.91 -34.13 -24.06
CA LEU A 511 18.31 -34.12 -24.46
C LEU A 511 19.25 -34.16 -23.24
N GLY A 512 20.05 -35.23 -23.14
CA GLY A 512 21.04 -35.40 -22.07
C GLY A 512 20.47 -35.73 -20.69
N ILE A 513 19.15 -35.86 -20.54
CA ILE A 513 18.49 -36.26 -19.29
C ILE A 513 18.34 -37.79 -19.30
N ALA A 514 18.86 -38.46 -18.28
CA ALA A 514 18.65 -39.90 -18.13
C ALA A 514 17.22 -40.19 -17.63
N SER A 515 16.52 -41.11 -18.29
CA SER A 515 15.22 -41.61 -17.83
C SER A 515 15.33 -42.38 -16.51
N THR A 516 14.22 -42.50 -15.80
CA THR A 516 14.09 -43.45 -14.69
C THR A 516 13.50 -44.77 -15.20
N ASP A 517 14.26 -45.86 -15.09
CA ASP A 517 13.75 -47.20 -15.37
C ASP A 517 12.68 -47.58 -14.33
N ILE A 518 11.49 -47.92 -14.81
CA ILE A 518 10.33 -48.25 -13.97
C ILE A 518 10.46 -49.65 -13.33
N GLY A 519 11.38 -50.49 -13.82
CA GLY A 519 11.66 -51.82 -13.26
C GLY A 519 10.56 -52.86 -13.47
N SER A 520 9.53 -52.53 -14.26
CA SER A 520 8.47 -53.43 -14.72
C SER A 520 8.41 -53.38 -16.25
N SER A 521 7.99 -54.47 -16.87
CA SER A 521 7.92 -54.59 -18.34
C SER A 521 6.73 -55.42 -18.79
N GLU A 522 6.31 -55.16 -20.01
CA GLU A 522 5.39 -55.99 -20.78
C GLU A 522 6.18 -56.86 -21.76
N GLY A 523 5.52 -57.87 -22.32
CA GLY A 523 6.07 -58.65 -23.42
C GLY A 523 5.00 -59.48 -24.10
N SER A 524 5.40 -60.32 -25.05
CA SER A 524 4.50 -61.18 -25.84
C SER A 524 3.54 -62.11 -25.06
N GLY A 525 3.67 -62.22 -23.74
CA GLY A 525 2.76 -62.94 -22.85
C GLY A 525 1.76 -62.07 -22.09
N THR A 526 1.87 -60.73 -22.16
CA THR A 526 0.96 -59.78 -21.54
C THR A 526 -0.42 -59.90 -22.21
N ALA A 527 -1.48 -59.96 -21.40
CA ALA A 527 -2.83 -60.10 -21.93
C ALA A 527 -3.29 -58.81 -22.59
N LEU A 528 -4.07 -58.92 -23.68
CA LEU A 528 -4.76 -57.78 -24.26
C LEU A 528 -5.70 -57.18 -23.21
N GLY A 529 -5.52 -55.90 -22.91
CA GLY A 529 -6.28 -55.18 -21.89
C GLY A 529 -5.54 -55.03 -20.55
N ASP A 530 -4.32 -55.54 -20.41
CA ASP A 530 -3.45 -55.25 -19.27
C ASP A 530 -2.57 -54.02 -19.58
N SER A 531 -2.14 -53.30 -18.54
CA SER A 531 -1.19 -52.19 -18.58
C SER A 531 -0.24 -52.24 -17.40
N LEU A 532 0.92 -51.61 -17.52
CA LEU A 532 1.75 -51.25 -16.37
C LEU A 532 1.07 -50.12 -15.61
N GLN A 533 0.96 -50.27 -14.29
CA GLN A 533 0.23 -49.33 -13.43
C GLN A 533 1.07 -48.91 -12.24
N ARG A 534 0.77 -47.72 -11.71
CA ARG A 534 1.26 -47.26 -10.41
C ARG A 534 0.32 -47.68 -9.28
N VAL A 535 0.89 -48.15 -8.17
CA VAL A 535 0.20 -48.52 -6.93
C VAL A 535 0.81 -47.82 -5.71
N GLY A 536 0.08 -47.74 -4.60
CA GLY A 536 0.55 -47.12 -3.36
C GLY A 536 -0.34 -45.97 -2.87
N THR A 537 0.20 -45.08 -2.03
CA THR A 537 -0.56 -43.98 -1.42
C THR A 537 0.19 -42.66 -1.56
N GLY A 538 -0.43 -41.64 -2.14
CA GLY A 538 0.22 -40.34 -2.35
C GLY A 538 -0.59 -39.36 -3.20
N GLY A 539 0.02 -38.23 -3.53
CA GLY A 539 -0.62 -37.16 -4.31
C GLY A 539 0.15 -36.75 -5.57
N ALA A 540 1.36 -37.27 -5.76
CA ALA A 540 2.19 -37.04 -6.94
C ALA A 540 2.77 -38.37 -7.47
N GLY A 541 3.17 -38.40 -8.73
CA GLY A 541 3.70 -39.61 -9.37
C GLY A 541 4.80 -40.30 -8.56
N ALA A 542 5.74 -39.54 -7.99
CA ALA A 542 6.87 -40.06 -7.23
C ALA A 542 6.50 -40.77 -5.91
N ASP A 543 5.26 -40.63 -5.44
CA ASP A 543 4.78 -41.30 -4.22
C ASP A 543 4.36 -42.77 -4.48
N PHE A 544 4.22 -43.15 -5.75
CA PHE A 544 3.74 -44.47 -6.16
C PHE A 544 4.87 -45.35 -6.72
N SER A 545 4.63 -46.66 -6.77
CA SER A 545 5.54 -47.64 -7.36
C SER A 545 4.89 -48.34 -8.54
N TRP A 546 5.67 -48.67 -9.56
CA TRP A 546 5.22 -49.45 -10.72
C TRP A 546 5.04 -50.92 -10.35
N THR A 547 4.02 -51.57 -10.91
CA THR A 547 3.74 -53.00 -10.74
C THR A 547 3.76 -53.75 -12.06
N ALA A 548 3.78 -55.08 -11.99
CA ALA A 548 3.65 -55.97 -13.15
C ALA A 548 2.31 -55.71 -13.88
N PRO A 549 2.21 -56.06 -15.18
CA PRO A 549 1.01 -55.81 -15.96
C PRO A 549 -0.26 -56.36 -15.29
N ALA A 550 -1.32 -55.55 -15.27
CA ALA A 550 -2.63 -55.89 -14.73
C ALA A 550 -3.74 -55.23 -15.55
N ALA A 551 -4.98 -55.68 -15.42
CA ALA A 551 -6.12 -55.15 -16.18
C ALA A 551 -6.19 -53.62 -16.07
N HIS A 552 -6.13 -52.93 -17.22
CA HIS A 552 -6.06 -51.48 -17.31
C HIS A 552 -7.25 -50.81 -16.61
N THR A 553 -7.04 -49.66 -15.99
CA THR A 553 -8.15 -48.90 -15.38
C THR A 553 -8.65 -47.76 -16.25
N ARG A 554 -7.82 -47.25 -17.18
CA ARG A 554 -8.10 -46.24 -18.23
C ARG A 554 -9.18 -45.21 -17.88
N ALA A 555 -8.73 -43.97 -17.71
CA ALA A 555 -9.52 -42.83 -17.26
C ALA A 555 -10.15 -43.04 -15.87
N ALA A 556 -9.48 -43.84 -15.02
CA ALA A 556 -9.89 -44.10 -13.64
C ALA A 556 -8.65 -44.29 -12.75
N VAL A 557 -8.87 -44.35 -11.43
CA VAL A 557 -7.79 -44.65 -10.48
C VAL A 557 -7.31 -46.09 -10.63
N ASN A 558 -5.99 -46.30 -10.59
CA ASN A 558 -5.40 -47.63 -10.68
C ASN A 558 -5.83 -48.53 -9.53
N THR A 559 -5.81 -49.84 -9.78
CA THR A 559 -6.05 -50.82 -8.72
C THR A 559 -4.95 -50.71 -7.67
N GLU A 560 -5.32 -50.68 -6.37
CA GLU A 560 -4.39 -50.48 -5.24
C GLU A 560 -3.66 -49.13 -5.19
N GLN A 561 -4.12 -48.13 -5.94
CA GLN A 561 -3.72 -46.73 -5.79
C GLN A 561 -4.69 -45.98 -4.87
N VAL A 562 -4.14 -45.24 -3.91
CA VAL A 562 -4.90 -44.39 -2.98
C VAL A 562 -4.39 -42.96 -3.09
N LEU A 563 -5.25 -42.06 -3.55
CA LEU A 563 -4.90 -40.66 -3.80
C LEU A 563 -5.12 -39.82 -2.55
N VAL A 564 -4.12 -39.03 -2.18
CA VAL A 564 -4.16 -38.13 -1.02
C VAL A 564 -3.48 -36.82 -1.40
N LEU A 565 -4.21 -35.70 -1.38
CA LEU A 565 -3.57 -34.39 -1.40
C LEU A 565 -2.73 -34.22 -0.14
N ALA A 566 -1.41 -34.15 -0.28
CA ALA A 566 -0.55 -33.72 0.80
C ALA A 566 -0.86 -32.25 1.09
N LEU A 567 -1.71 -31.99 2.09
CA LEU A 567 -1.82 -30.66 2.68
C LEU A 567 -0.43 -30.31 3.19
N GLY A 568 0.18 -29.28 2.60
CA GLY A 568 1.50 -28.79 2.97
C GLY A 568 1.51 -28.41 4.45
N VAL A 569 1.85 -29.35 5.32
CA VAL A 569 2.30 -29.01 6.66
C VAL A 569 3.71 -28.45 6.44
N PRO A 570 3.98 -27.18 6.73
CA PRO A 570 5.32 -26.63 6.54
C PRO A 570 6.29 -27.52 7.28
N SER A 571 7.34 -27.98 6.57
CA SER A 571 8.40 -28.75 7.18
C SER A 571 8.96 -27.94 8.34
N LEU A 572 8.65 -28.39 9.56
CA LEU A 572 9.27 -27.82 10.74
C LEU A 572 10.77 -28.06 10.59
N SER A 573 11.54 -26.96 10.51
CA SER A 573 13.00 -26.99 10.50
C SER A 573 13.51 -27.97 11.57
N PRO A 574 14.64 -28.67 11.37
CA PRO A 574 15.21 -29.58 12.38
C PRO A 574 15.39 -28.93 13.77
N VAL A 575 15.45 -27.59 13.81
CA VAL A 575 15.49 -26.77 15.03
C VAL A 575 14.19 -26.83 15.85
N ALA A 576 13.03 -27.01 15.21
CA ALA A 576 11.73 -27.12 15.88
C ALA A 576 11.42 -28.55 16.38
N LEU A 577 12.03 -29.59 15.78
CA LEU A 577 11.87 -30.98 16.26
C LEU A 577 12.52 -31.24 17.63
N LEU A 578 13.55 -30.45 17.99
CA LEU A 578 14.16 -30.48 19.33
C LEU A 578 13.25 -29.87 20.42
N GLY A 579 12.25 -29.06 20.04
CA GLY A 579 11.26 -28.48 20.96
C GLY A 579 10.12 -29.44 21.33
N LEU A 580 9.66 -30.29 20.40
CA LEU A 580 8.55 -31.21 20.65
C LEU A 580 8.97 -32.51 21.35
N ALA A 581 10.20 -32.99 21.14
CA ALA A 581 10.71 -34.15 21.87
C ALA A 581 10.91 -33.88 23.38
N GLY A 582 11.12 -32.61 23.77
CA GLY A 582 11.25 -32.19 25.17
C GLY A 582 9.93 -32.18 25.95
N LEU A 583 8.78 -32.03 25.29
CA LEU A 583 7.48 -31.99 25.97
C LEU A 583 6.87 -33.38 26.23
N LEU A 584 7.28 -34.42 25.48
CA LEU A 584 6.74 -35.77 25.65
C LEU A 584 7.47 -36.61 26.71
N LEU A 585 8.70 -36.24 27.11
CA LEU A 585 9.42 -36.93 28.21
C LEU A 585 9.04 -36.45 29.62
N ALA A 586 8.29 -35.35 29.77
CA ALA A 586 7.82 -34.87 31.07
C ALA A 586 6.53 -35.55 31.57
N ALA A 587 5.84 -36.31 30.73
CA ALA A 587 4.55 -36.93 31.05
C ALA A 587 4.63 -38.38 31.58
N ALA A 588 5.82 -39.00 31.61
CA ALA A 588 6.00 -40.40 32.02
C ALA A 588 6.98 -40.55 33.20
N ALA A 589 6.66 -39.98 34.36
CA ALA A 589 7.29 -40.34 35.63
C ALA A 589 6.23 -40.94 36.59
N PRO A 590 6.42 -42.16 37.15
CA PRO A 590 5.41 -42.81 37.96
C PRO A 590 5.31 -42.17 39.35
N ARG A 591 4.09 -41.80 39.75
CA ARG A 591 3.78 -41.31 41.11
C ARG A 591 3.96 -42.41 42.14
N VAL A 592 5.03 -42.33 42.94
CA VAL A 592 5.19 -43.13 44.16
C VAL A 592 4.21 -42.62 45.23
N ARG A 593 3.16 -43.40 45.50
CA ARG A 593 2.27 -43.21 46.66
C ARG A 593 3.00 -43.65 47.93
N ARG A 594 3.34 -42.73 48.83
CA ARG A 594 3.61 -43.05 50.24
C ARG A 594 2.32 -42.89 51.05
N ALA A 595 1.72 -44.01 51.40
CA ALA A 595 0.71 -44.09 52.45
C ALA A 595 1.41 -44.10 53.82
N ALA A 596 0.96 -43.26 54.75
CA ALA A 596 1.21 -43.44 56.16
C ALA A 596 -0.01 -42.98 56.96
N ARG A 597 -0.84 -43.96 57.34
CA ARG A 597 -1.89 -43.83 58.35
C ARG A 597 -1.25 -43.84 59.74
N GLY A 598 -1.51 -42.78 60.49
CA GLY A 598 -1.89 -42.72 61.91
C GLY A 598 -1.11 -43.51 62.97
N ARG A 599 -0.61 -42.77 63.98
CA ARG A 599 -0.75 -43.16 65.40
C ARG A 599 -0.60 -41.96 66.35
N ARG A 600 -1.67 -41.78 67.15
CA ARG A 600 -1.88 -41.13 68.46
C ARG A 600 -0.69 -40.45 69.20
N SER A 601 -0.98 -39.28 69.79
CA SER A 601 -0.44 -38.85 71.10
C SER A 601 -1.21 -39.58 72.23
N ARG A 602 -0.62 -40.05 73.35
CA ARG A 602 0.06 -39.38 74.49
C ARG A 602 0.78 -40.45 75.35
N PRO A 603 1.62 -40.13 76.36
CA PRO A 603 1.78 -38.86 77.09
C PRO A 603 2.88 -37.95 76.58
#